data_AF-A0A7R6PIN5-F1
#
_entry.id   AF-A0A7R6PIN5-F1
#
_cell.length_a   1.000
_cell.length_b   1.000
_cell.length_c   1.000
_cell.angle_alpha   90.00
_cell.angle_beta   90.00
_cell.angle_gamma   90.00
#
_symmetry.space_group_name_H-M   'P 1'
#
loop_
_entity.id
_entity.type
_entity.pdbx_description
1 polymer ?
#
loop_
_entity_poly.entity_id
_entity_poly.type
_entity_poly.pdbx_seq_one_letter_code
_entity_poly.pdbx_strand_id
1 'polypeptide(L)'
;MDFGLACEGITDHVVIENILCGFFEEDITDNIAYLQPPLDETDSKQLDFGGWNQLISYLSGQTFREDVLNQKYIIIQIDTDISQEKGFDVPFYDEDNKELAVDELINRVIIRLEQAIDFGEARFSDLHRDKIIYCICVHSLECWILAHYLKARPSSTKTKGCFNKLKRELAKSKRNPVLTKDKDTYDHISMPFYNSKKAIESAASNDISMDIFIRKLEAITYP
;
A
#
# COMPACT_ATOMS: atom_id res chain seq x y z
N MET A 1 -11.45 -16.63 -0.33
CA MET A 1 -10.55 -15.59 -0.85
C MET A 1 -9.19 -15.84 -0.24
N ASP A 2 -8.13 -15.76 -1.04
CA ASP A 2 -6.78 -16.01 -0.59
C ASP A 2 -6.17 -14.74 0.02
N PHE A 3 -6.43 -13.59 -0.58
CA PHE A 3 -5.95 -12.30 -0.11
C PHE A 3 -7.12 -11.40 0.28
N GLY A 4 -7.03 -10.77 1.44
CA GLY A 4 -7.86 -9.64 1.81
C GLY A 4 -7.07 -8.34 1.78
N LEU A 5 -7.60 -7.30 1.13
CA LEU A 5 -6.97 -5.98 1.03
C LEU A 5 -7.66 -4.99 2.00
N ALA A 6 -6.90 -4.52 2.98
CA ALA A 6 -7.28 -3.45 3.88
C ALA A 6 -6.37 -2.24 3.61
N CYS A 7 -6.85 -1.31 2.78
CA CYS A 7 -6.09 -0.16 2.31
C CYS A 7 -6.71 1.16 2.78
N GLU A 8 -5.97 2.25 2.60
CA GLU A 8 -6.47 3.59 2.87
C GLU A 8 -7.63 4.00 1.94
N GLY A 9 -7.53 3.71 0.64
CA GLY A 9 -8.54 4.07 -0.34
C GLY A 9 -8.64 3.11 -1.52
N ILE A 10 -9.65 3.35 -2.36
CA ILE A 10 -9.96 2.47 -3.50
C ILE A 10 -8.88 2.43 -4.58
N THR A 11 -8.15 3.53 -4.76
CA THR A 11 -7.02 3.60 -5.68
C THR A 11 -5.92 2.63 -5.28
N ASP A 12 -5.73 2.43 -3.97
CA ASP A 12 -4.69 1.54 -3.46
C ASP A 12 -5.04 0.07 -3.71
N HIS A 13 -6.29 -0.31 -3.51
CA HIS A 13 -6.75 -1.69 -3.79
C HIS A 13 -6.38 -2.14 -5.19
N VAL A 14 -6.68 -1.32 -6.19
CA VAL A 14 -6.46 -1.66 -7.59
C VAL A 14 -4.98 -1.79 -7.91
N VAL A 15 -4.13 -0.92 -7.37
CA VAL A 15 -2.69 -1.01 -7.62
C VAL A 15 -2.10 -2.23 -6.92
N ILE A 16 -2.53 -2.54 -5.70
CA ILE A 16 -2.08 -3.72 -4.98
C ILE A 16 -2.58 -5.00 -5.66
N GLU A 17 -3.82 -5.05 -6.12
CA GLU A 17 -4.35 -6.15 -6.96
C GLU A 17 -3.49 -6.37 -8.21
N ASN A 18 -3.21 -5.31 -8.96
CA ASN A 18 -2.34 -5.38 -10.14
C ASN A 18 -0.93 -5.88 -9.79
N ILE A 19 -0.37 -5.48 -8.65
CA ILE A 19 0.92 -6.02 -8.18
C ILE A 19 0.80 -7.51 -7.86
N LEU A 20 -0.23 -7.96 -7.16
CA LEU A 20 -0.39 -9.36 -6.79
C LEU A 20 -0.55 -10.26 -8.02
N CYS A 21 -1.45 -9.91 -8.94
CA CYS A 21 -1.65 -10.69 -10.17
C CYS A 21 -0.37 -10.78 -11.00
N GLY A 22 0.35 -9.66 -11.14
CA GLY A 22 1.62 -9.64 -11.87
C GLY A 22 2.78 -10.34 -11.15
N PHE A 23 2.79 -10.35 -9.82
CA PHE A 23 3.85 -10.98 -9.02
C PHE A 23 3.73 -12.50 -9.00
N PHE A 24 2.51 -13.01 -8.85
CA PHE A 24 2.19 -14.45 -8.92
C PHE A 24 2.07 -14.97 -10.36
N GLU A 25 2.10 -14.07 -11.35
CA GLU A 25 2.02 -14.41 -12.77
C GLU A 25 0.72 -15.18 -13.12
N GLU A 26 -0.35 -14.89 -12.38
CA GLU A 26 -1.69 -15.46 -12.53
C GLU A 26 -2.74 -14.37 -12.25
N ASP A 27 -3.86 -14.42 -12.98
CA ASP A 27 -5.02 -13.58 -12.65
C ASP A 27 -5.75 -14.14 -11.42
N ILE A 28 -5.36 -13.66 -10.24
CA ILE A 28 -5.94 -14.07 -8.97
C ILE A 28 -7.02 -13.10 -8.48
N THR A 29 -7.58 -12.27 -9.35
CA THR A 29 -8.58 -11.26 -9.00
C THR A 29 -9.79 -11.88 -8.27
N ASP A 30 -10.27 -13.05 -8.74
CA ASP A 30 -11.36 -13.80 -8.11
C ASP A 30 -11.01 -14.36 -6.72
N ASN A 31 -9.73 -14.35 -6.33
CA ASN A 31 -9.23 -14.77 -5.02
C ASN A 31 -8.93 -13.58 -4.09
N ILE A 32 -9.19 -12.34 -4.51
CA ILE A 32 -8.94 -11.13 -3.73
C ILE A 32 -10.26 -10.57 -3.17
N ALA A 33 -10.29 -10.31 -1.86
CA ALA A 33 -11.37 -9.61 -1.16
C ALA A 33 -10.98 -8.17 -0.85
N TYR A 34 -11.86 -7.20 -1.12
CA TYR A 34 -11.67 -5.79 -0.77
C TYR A 34 -12.33 -5.56 0.59
N LEU A 35 -11.53 -5.52 1.66
CA LEU A 35 -12.02 -5.53 3.04
C LEU A 35 -12.31 -4.12 3.56
N GLN A 36 -11.38 -3.19 3.33
CA GLN A 36 -11.51 -1.80 3.76
C GLN A 36 -10.80 -0.89 2.76
N PRO A 37 -11.49 0.10 2.17
CA PRO A 37 -12.95 0.19 2.09
C PRO A 37 -13.56 -1.00 1.32
N PRO A 38 -14.80 -1.42 1.65
CA PRO A 38 -15.51 -2.41 0.85
C PRO A 38 -16.00 -1.79 -0.48
N LEU A 39 -15.96 -2.57 -1.57
CA LEU A 39 -16.31 -2.11 -2.92
C LEU A 39 -17.80 -1.80 -3.12
N ASP A 40 -18.67 -2.50 -2.39
CA ASP A 40 -20.11 -2.49 -2.60
C ASP A 40 -20.80 -1.22 -2.06
N GLU A 41 -20.19 -0.52 -1.10
CA GLU A 41 -20.82 0.61 -0.42
C GLU A 41 -20.36 2.00 -0.85
N THR A 42 -19.34 2.16 -1.72
CA THR A 42 -18.82 3.51 -2.07
C THR A 42 -18.26 3.68 -3.50
N ASP A 43 -19.05 3.37 -4.53
CA ASP A 43 -18.81 3.96 -5.87
C ASP A 43 -18.98 5.50 -5.87
N SER A 44 -19.62 6.05 -4.84
CA SER A 44 -19.76 7.49 -4.61
C SER A 44 -18.61 8.04 -3.78
N LYS A 45 -17.57 8.54 -4.46
CA LYS A 45 -16.56 9.50 -3.98
C LYS A 45 -16.22 9.34 -2.49
N GLN A 46 -15.21 8.53 -2.18
CA GLN A 46 -14.46 8.76 -0.95
C GLN A 46 -13.97 10.23 -0.99
N LEU A 47 -14.65 11.06 -0.20
CA LEU A 47 -14.23 12.43 0.07
C LEU A 47 -12.86 12.36 0.76
N ASP A 48 -11.96 13.25 0.35
CA ASP A 48 -10.53 13.38 0.71
C ASP A 48 -10.19 13.48 2.22
N PHE A 49 -11.03 12.98 3.15
CA PHE A 49 -10.80 13.11 4.59
C PHE A 49 -10.85 11.76 5.31
N GLY A 50 -9.64 11.24 5.61
CA GLY A 50 -9.40 10.30 6.70
C GLY A 50 -9.47 8.81 6.35
N GLY A 51 -9.08 8.39 5.15
CA GLY A 51 -8.98 6.96 4.80
C GLY A 51 -8.12 6.18 5.81
N TRP A 52 -6.99 6.76 6.24
CA TRP A 52 -6.17 6.20 7.30
C TRP A 52 -6.89 6.04 8.66
N ASN A 53 -7.77 6.99 9.04
CA ASN A 53 -8.56 6.90 10.27
C ASN A 53 -9.56 5.74 10.20
N GLN A 54 -10.17 5.54 9.03
CA GLN A 54 -11.10 4.43 8.81
C GLN A 54 -10.36 3.10 8.85
N LEU A 55 -9.18 3.02 8.23
CA LEU A 55 -8.32 1.84 8.29
C LEU A 55 -7.93 1.51 9.74
N ILE A 56 -7.42 2.47 10.52
CA ILE A 56 -7.07 2.24 11.93
C ILE A 56 -8.29 1.81 12.76
N SER A 57 -9.46 2.40 12.50
CA SER A 57 -10.71 2.01 13.16
C SER A 57 -11.12 0.58 12.81
N TYR A 58 -11.01 0.20 11.54
CA TYR A 58 -11.26 -1.15 11.05
C TYR A 58 -10.32 -2.16 11.71
N LEU A 59 -9.01 -1.90 11.73
CA LEU A 59 -8.01 -2.76 12.38
C LEU A 59 -8.30 -2.98 13.87
N SER A 60 -8.89 -1.98 14.52
CA SER A 60 -9.29 -2.04 15.94
C SER A 60 -10.62 -2.79 16.15
N GLY A 61 -11.41 -3.03 15.11
CA GLY A 61 -12.78 -3.55 15.17
C GLY A 61 -12.91 -5.05 15.00
N GLN A 62 -14.05 -5.62 15.43
CA GLN A 62 -14.32 -7.06 15.35
C GLN A 62 -14.25 -7.60 13.91
N THR A 63 -14.66 -6.81 12.92
CA THR A 63 -14.63 -7.16 11.49
C THR A 63 -13.24 -7.59 11.04
N PHE A 64 -12.18 -6.87 11.42
CA PHE A 64 -10.81 -7.25 11.06
C PHE A 64 -10.41 -8.64 11.61
N ARG A 65 -10.94 -9.04 12.77
CA ARG A 65 -10.62 -10.33 13.40
C ARG A 65 -11.28 -11.44 12.60
N GLU A 66 -12.54 -11.23 12.23
CA GLU A 66 -13.29 -12.15 11.36
C GLU A 66 -12.60 -12.29 10.00
N ASP A 67 -12.18 -11.18 9.39
CA ASP A 67 -11.47 -11.20 8.12
C ASP A 67 -10.13 -11.95 8.22
N VAL A 68 -9.34 -11.70 9.25
CA VAL A 68 -8.08 -12.42 9.49
C VAL A 68 -8.33 -13.92 9.66
N LEU A 69 -9.46 -14.36 10.21
CA LEU A 69 -9.80 -15.78 10.29
C LEU A 69 -10.25 -16.37 8.95
N ASN A 70 -10.90 -15.58 8.10
CA ASN A 70 -11.52 -16.02 6.85
C ASN A 70 -10.61 -15.92 5.61
N GLN A 71 -9.54 -15.13 5.66
CA GLN A 71 -8.58 -14.97 4.57
C GLN A 71 -7.33 -15.83 4.78
N LYS A 72 -6.62 -16.23 3.72
CA LYS A 72 -5.30 -16.89 3.86
C LYS A 72 -4.24 -15.88 4.26
N TYR A 73 -4.20 -14.74 3.57
CA TYR A 73 -3.35 -13.59 3.85
C TYR A 73 -4.17 -12.30 3.87
N ILE A 74 -3.73 -11.33 4.68
CA ILE A 74 -4.27 -9.98 4.73
C ILE A 74 -3.15 -9.02 4.37
N ILE A 75 -3.39 -8.14 3.41
CA ILE A 75 -2.49 -7.03 3.08
C ILE A 75 -3.06 -5.76 3.71
N ILE A 76 -2.26 -5.13 4.57
CA ILE A 76 -2.60 -3.84 5.17
C ILE A 76 -1.78 -2.77 4.45
N GLN A 77 -2.43 -1.94 3.64
CA GLN A 77 -1.78 -0.84 2.92
C GLN A 77 -2.04 0.49 3.61
N ILE A 78 -0.99 1.31 3.72
CA ILE A 78 -1.09 2.70 4.17
C ILE A 78 0.05 3.54 3.59
N ASP A 79 -0.24 4.81 3.31
CA ASP A 79 0.73 5.82 2.90
C ASP A 79 1.31 6.54 4.14
N THR A 80 2.59 6.93 4.09
CA THR A 80 3.22 7.61 5.23
C THR A 80 3.17 9.14 5.16
N ASP A 81 2.67 9.77 4.10
CA ASP A 81 2.59 11.25 4.02
C ASP A 81 1.72 11.87 5.13
N ILE A 82 0.72 11.13 5.59
CA ILE A 82 -0.16 11.47 6.72
C ILE A 82 0.31 10.92 8.07
N SER A 83 1.49 10.29 8.16
CA SER A 83 1.93 9.57 9.36
C SER A 83 2.06 10.43 10.62
N GLN A 84 2.28 11.73 10.45
CA GLN A 84 2.45 12.70 11.52
C GLN A 84 1.13 13.33 11.98
N GLU A 85 0.02 13.02 11.32
CA GLU A 85 -1.28 13.52 11.73
C GLU A 85 -1.67 12.97 13.10
N LYS A 86 -2.38 13.81 13.87
CA LYS A 86 -2.82 13.46 15.22
C LYS A 86 -3.65 12.19 15.19
N GLY A 87 -3.25 11.20 15.97
CA GLY A 87 -3.90 9.89 16.03
C GLY A 87 -3.13 8.83 15.26
N PHE A 88 -2.34 9.17 14.23
CA PHE A 88 -1.37 8.25 13.66
C PHE A 88 -0.03 8.35 14.41
N ASP A 89 0.44 9.58 14.67
CA ASP A 89 1.51 9.92 15.61
C ASP A 89 2.87 9.23 15.34
N VAL A 90 3.20 8.99 14.07
CA VAL A 90 4.51 8.45 13.64
C VAL A 90 5.35 9.55 12.98
N PRO A 91 6.38 10.09 13.67
CA PRO A 91 7.23 11.15 13.15
C PRO A 91 8.20 10.67 12.07
N PHE A 92 8.53 11.54 11.11
CA PHE A 92 9.59 11.30 10.12
C PHE A 92 11.00 11.57 10.63
N TYR A 93 11.12 12.14 11.83
CA TYR A 93 12.39 12.53 12.43
C TYR A 93 12.56 11.85 13.78
N ASP A 94 13.81 11.55 14.13
CA ASP A 94 14.17 11.10 15.47
C ASP A 94 14.23 12.27 16.47
N GLU A 95 14.58 11.95 17.71
CA GLU A 95 14.68 12.90 18.83
C GLU A 95 15.75 13.99 18.59
N ASP A 96 16.72 13.72 17.70
CA ASP A 96 17.79 14.64 17.31
C ASP A 96 17.44 15.47 16.05
N ASN A 97 16.16 15.43 15.61
CA ASN A 97 15.65 16.06 14.38
C ASN A 97 16.30 15.54 13.08
N LYS A 98 16.83 14.32 13.08
CA LYS A 98 17.36 13.68 11.87
C LYS A 98 16.27 12.84 11.21
N GLU A 99 16.16 12.95 9.89
CA GLU A 99 15.20 12.18 9.08
C GLU A 99 15.48 10.68 9.25
N LEU A 100 14.43 9.92 9.57
CA LEU A 100 14.51 8.48 9.77
C LEU A 100 14.92 7.76 8.49
N ALA A 101 15.67 6.67 8.64
CA ALA A 101 15.87 5.72 7.54
C ALA A 101 14.52 5.09 7.15
N VAL A 102 14.39 4.67 5.89
CA VAL A 102 13.15 4.06 5.37
C VAL A 102 12.72 2.85 6.20
N ASP A 103 13.65 1.95 6.52
CA ASP A 103 13.36 0.76 7.33
C ASP A 103 12.86 1.13 8.74
N GLU A 104 13.43 2.17 9.33
CA GLU A 104 13.05 2.65 10.66
C GLU A 104 11.66 3.27 10.65
N LEU A 105 11.35 4.09 9.64
CA LEU A 105 10.00 4.65 9.47
C LEU A 105 8.95 3.53 9.28
N ILE A 106 9.24 2.55 8.42
CA ILE A 106 8.35 1.41 8.17
C ILE A 106 8.12 0.63 9.47
N ASN A 107 9.17 0.34 10.24
CA ASN A 107 9.03 -0.36 11.52
C ASN A 107 8.14 0.41 12.51
N ARG A 108 8.28 1.73 12.60
CA ARG A 108 7.42 2.56 13.47
C ARG A 108 5.96 2.55 13.02
N VAL A 109 5.72 2.57 11.70
CA VAL A 109 4.37 2.43 11.15
C VAL A 109 3.79 1.05 11.47
N ILE A 110 4.55 -0.03 11.28
CA ILE A 110 4.11 -1.39 11.63
C ILE A 110 3.73 -1.47 13.10
N ILE A 111 4.59 -1.01 14.02
CA ILE A 111 4.29 -0.98 15.46
C ILE A 111 2.97 -0.23 15.74
N ARG A 112 2.74 0.88 15.04
CA ARG A 112 1.52 1.67 15.21
C ARG A 112 0.28 0.95 14.67
N LEU A 113 0.38 0.21 13.57
CA LEU A 113 -0.71 -0.62 13.06
C LEU A 113 -0.98 -1.81 13.99
N GLU A 114 0.07 -2.46 14.49
CA GLU A 114 0.00 -3.52 15.50
C GLU A 114 -0.69 -3.04 16.78
N GLN A 115 -0.41 -1.81 17.25
CA GLN A 115 -1.13 -1.20 18.37
C GLN A 115 -2.64 -1.07 18.12
N ALA A 116 -3.06 -0.72 16.89
CA ALA A 116 -4.48 -0.66 16.53
C ALA A 116 -5.10 -2.07 16.53
N ILE A 117 -4.41 -3.03 15.94
CA ILE A 117 -4.82 -4.43 15.90
C ILE A 117 -4.93 -5.00 17.31
N ASP A 118 -3.97 -4.73 18.18
CA ASP A 118 -3.92 -5.29 19.52
C ASP A 118 -4.83 -4.55 20.52
N PHE A 119 -5.30 -3.35 20.17
CA PHE A 119 -6.27 -2.61 20.97
C PHE A 119 -7.61 -3.35 21.11
N GLY A 120 -8.10 -3.98 20.03
CA GLY A 120 -9.36 -4.73 20.10
C GLY A 120 -9.20 -6.18 20.54
N GLU A 121 -8.01 -6.78 20.38
CA GLU A 121 -7.68 -8.08 21.00
C GLU A 121 -6.17 -8.18 21.26
N ALA A 122 -5.76 -8.36 22.51
CA ALA A 122 -4.35 -8.31 22.89
C ALA A 122 -3.52 -9.41 22.19
N ARG A 123 -2.36 -9.02 21.64
CA ARG A 123 -1.42 -9.92 20.93
C ARG A 123 -1.99 -10.55 19.66
N PHE A 124 -3.09 -10.03 19.11
CA PHE A 124 -3.70 -10.58 17.91
C PHE A 124 -2.76 -10.50 16.71
N SER A 125 -2.02 -9.40 16.57
CA SER A 125 -1.00 -9.22 15.54
C SER A 125 0.10 -10.30 15.62
N ASP A 126 0.59 -10.60 16.83
CA ASP A 126 1.57 -11.67 17.06
C ASP A 126 1.02 -13.05 16.71
N LEU A 127 -0.21 -13.36 17.13
CA LEU A 127 -0.86 -14.66 16.91
C LEU A 127 -1.12 -14.96 15.43
N HIS A 128 -1.31 -13.90 14.63
CA HIS A 128 -1.62 -14.00 13.20
C HIS A 128 -0.54 -13.39 12.30
N ARG A 129 0.69 -13.24 12.82
CA ARG A 129 1.79 -12.59 12.10
C ARG A 129 2.08 -13.20 10.73
N ASP A 130 1.96 -14.51 10.60
CA ASP A 130 2.19 -15.22 9.32
C ASP A 130 1.10 -14.96 8.27
N LYS A 131 -0.04 -14.39 8.68
CA LYS A 131 -1.16 -14.03 7.79
C LYS A 131 -1.15 -12.55 7.42
N ILE A 132 -0.53 -11.68 8.22
CA ILE A 132 -0.60 -10.22 8.05
C ILE A 132 0.64 -9.72 7.32
N ILE A 133 0.43 -9.08 6.17
CA ILE A 133 1.47 -8.52 5.31
C ILE A 133 1.30 -7.00 5.28
N TYR A 134 2.31 -6.29 5.78
CA TYR A 134 2.29 -4.82 5.79
C TYR A 134 2.82 -4.26 4.47
N CYS A 135 2.00 -3.46 3.79
CA CYS A 135 2.28 -2.76 2.54
C CYS A 135 2.41 -1.26 2.81
N ILE A 136 3.55 -0.85 3.35
CA ILE A 136 3.79 0.54 3.78
C ILE A 136 4.43 1.33 2.64
N CYS A 137 3.69 2.29 2.07
CA CYS A 137 4.20 3.15 1.00
C CYS A 137 4.84 4.40 1.60
N VAL A 138 6.17 4.54 1.50
CA VAL A 138 6.83 5.73 2.05
C VAL A 138 6.49 6.95 1.20
N HIS A 139 5.95 7.97 1.88
CA HIS A 139 5.21 9.10 1.33
C HIS A 139 3.88 8.69 0.72
N SER A 140 3.86 8.06 -0.45
CA SER A 140 2.60 7.67 -1.06
C SER A 140 2.74 6.57 -2.09
N LEU A 141 1.64 5.88 -2.39
CA LEU A 141 1.59 4.84 -3.42
C LEU A 141 2.03 5.34 -4.80
N GLU A 142 1.81 6.62 -5.14
CA GLU A 142 2.28 7.17 -6.41
C GLU A 142 3.81 7.19 -6.51
N CYS A 143 4.55 7.07 -5.41
CA CYS A 143 6.00 6.90 -5.46
C CYS A 143 6.38 5.56 -6.10
N TRP A 144 5.64 4.48 -5.82
CA TRP A 144 5.87 3.17 -6.43
C TRP A 144 5.57 3.20 -7.92
N ILE A 145 4.43 3.78 -8.30
CA ILE A 145 4.05 3.94 -9.72
C ILE A 145 5.10 4.81 -10.44
N LEU A 146 5.51 5.93 -9.84
CA LEU A 146 6.56 6.78 -10.40
C LEU A 146 7.89 6.03 -10.59
N ALA A 147 8.27 5.16 -9.64
CA ALA A 147 9.50 4.37 -9.73
C ALA A 147 9.54 3.45 -10.96
N HIS A 148 8.38 3.02 -11.47
CA HIS A 148 8.27 2.32 -12.76
C HIS A 148 8.48 3.26 -13.95
N TYR A 149 7.81 4.41 -13.97
CA TYR A 149 7.85 5.32 -15.12
C TYR A 149 9.19 6.08 -15.24
N LEU A 150 9.98 6.14 -14.17
CA LEU A 150 11.32 6.72 -14.21
C LEU A 150 12.34 5.71 -14.75
N LYS A 151 12.96 6.06 -15.88
CA LYS A 151 14.02 5.24 -16.51
C LYS A 151 15.36 5.22 -15.74
N ALA A 152 15.51 6.01 -14.69
CA ALA A 152 16.69 6.06 -13.84
C ALA A 152 16.31 6.44 -12.41
N ARG A 153 16.99 5.80 -11.44
CA ARG A 153 16.87 6.13 -10.01
C ARG A 153 17.16 7.63 -9.81
N PRO A 154 16.25 8.42 -9.23
CA PRO A 154 16.57 9.79 -8.85
C PRO A 154 17.81 9.80 -7.96
N SER A 155 18.76 10.70 -8.23
CA SER A 155 19.97 10.88 -7.40
C SER A 155 19.68 11.23 -5.95
N SER A 156 18.44 11.63 -5.63
CA SER A 156 17.98 11.87 -4.28
C SER A 156 16.86 10.89 -3.93
N THR A 157 17.06 10.18 -2.82
CA THR A 157 16.07 9.35 -2.11
C THR A 157 14.87 10.13 -1.56
N LYS A 158 14.76 11.43 -1.89
CA LYS A 158 13.71 12.32 -1.38
C LYS A 158 12.51 12.32 -2.33
N THR A 159 11.66 11.31 -2.16
CA THR A 159 10.39 11.13 -2.89
C THR A 159 9.25 11.95 -2.29
N LYS A 160 9.47 13.24 -2.00
CA LYS A 160 8.35 14.15 -1.71
C LYS A 160 7.67 14.58 -3.02
N GLY A 161 6.33 14.64 -2.99
CA GLY A 161 5.51 15.11 -4.11
C GLY A 161 5.44 14.15 -5.30
N CYS A 162 5.40 12.84 -5.05
CA CYS A 162 5.32 11.82 -6.11
C CYS A 162 4.12 12.00 -7.02
N PHE A 163 2.94 12.31 -6.50
CA PHE A 163 1.75 12.63 -7.31
C PHE A 163 2.03 13.67 -8.42
N ASN A 164 2.62 14.81 -8.06
CA ASN A 164 2.93 15.87 -9.01
C ASN A 164 4.03 15.49 -10.00
N LYS A 165 5.01 14.68 -9.57
CA LYS A 165 6.06 14.14 -10.45
C LYS A 165 5.49 13.13 -11.44
N LEU A 166 4.67 12.19 -10.96
CA LEU A 166 3.97 11.20 -11.75
C LEU A 166 3.07 11.86 -12.79
N LYS A 167 2.27 12.86 -12.39
CA LYS A 167 1.45 13.65 -13.31
C LYS A 167 2.27 14.24 -14.47
N ARG A 168 3.44 14.82 -14.18
CA ARG A 168 4.34 15.37 -15.20
C ARG A 168 4.95 14.28 -16.09
N GLU A 169 5.30 13.13 -15.51
CA GLU A 169 5.88 12.02 -16.26
C GLU A 169 4.86 11.42 -17.22
N LEU A 170 3.64 11.16 -16.75
CA LEU A 170 2.54 10.62 -17.56
C LEU A 170 2.21 11.55 -18.73
N ALA A 171 2.18 12.87 -18.49
CA ALA A 171 1.88 13.88 -19.51
C ALA A 171 2.89 13.93 -20.69
N LYS A 172 4.07 13.30 -20.58
CA LYS A 172 5.03 13.21 -21.69
C LYS A 172 4.54 12.31 -22.84
N SER A 173 3.55 11.45 -22.60
CA SER A 173 2.97 10.56 -23.61
C SER A 173 1.46 10.77 -23.70
N LYS A 174 0.96 10.99 -24.91
CA LYS A 174 -0.49 11.09 -25.17
C LYS A 174 -1.25 9.77 -24.98
N ARG A 175 -0.53 8.66 -24.78
CA ARG A 175 -1.14 7.35 -24.50
C ARG A 175 -1.55 7.20 -23.04
N ASN A 176 -0.94 7.98 -22.14
CA ASN A 176 -1.26 7.91 -20.72
C ASN A 176 -2.48 8.79 -20.41
N PRO A 177 -3.30 8.41 -19.42
CA PRO A 177 -4.40 9.25 -18.96
C PRO A 177 -3.87 10.51 -18.25
N VAL A 178 -4.74 11.51 -18.13
CA VAL A 178 -4.51 12.61 -17.20
C VAL A 178 -4.64 12.06 -15.79
N LEU A 179 -3.61 12.23 -14.95
CA LEU A 179 -3.65 11.71 -13.59
C LEU A 179 -4.76 12.40 -12.76
N THR A 180 -5.74 11.60 -12.38
CA THR A 180 -6.85 11.88 -11.45
C THR A 180 -6.90 10.76 -10.40
N LYS A 181 -7.32 11.10 -9.17
CA LYS A 181 -7.41 10.16 -8.05
C LYS A 181 -8.71 9.37 -8.13
N ASP A 182 -8.77 8.44 -9.06
CA ASP A 182 -9.90 7.54 -9.26
C ASP A 182 -9.43 6.14 -9.67
N LYS A 183 -10.33 5.17 -9.51
CA LYS A 183 -10.10 3.75 -9.76
C LYS A 183 -9.56 3.49 -11.17
N ASP A 184 -10.26 3.97 -12.19
CA ASP A 184 -9.94 3.70 -13.60
C ASP A 184 -8.55 4.23 -13.99
N THR A 185 -8.20 5.41 -13.49
CA THR A 185 -6.89 6.01 -13.75
C THR A 185 -5.77 5.23 -13.08
N TYR A 186 -5.97 4.80 -11.82
CA TYR A 186 -4.97 4.04 -11.08
C TYR A 186 -4.82 2.62 -11.62
N ASP A 187 -5.91 1.99 -12.07
CA ASP A 187 -5.87 0.73 -12.81
C ASP A 187 -4.98 0.87 -14.05
N HIS A 188 -5.28 1.85 -14.90
CA HIS A 188 -4.56 2.03 -16.16
C HIS A 188 -3.06 2.25 -15.96
N ILE A 189 -2.66 3.10 -15.02
CA ILE A 189 -1.24 3.45 -14.82
C ILE A 189 -0.46 2.38 -14.04
N SER A 190 -1.15 1.47 -13.34
CA SER A 190 -0.55 0.34 -12.64
C SER A 190 -0.62 -0.98 -13.41
N MET A 191 -1.37 -1.01 -14.52
CA MET A 191 -1.45 -2.14 -15.46
C MET A 191 -0.09 -2.72 -15.89
N PRO A 192 1.03 -1.96 -16.01
CA PRO A 192 2.34 -2.58 -16.21
C PRO A 192 2.76 -3.58 -15.11
N PHE A 193 2.32 -3.38 -13.87
CA PHE A 193 2.56 -4.32 -12.77
C PHE A 193 1.79 -5.61 -12.98
N TYR A 194 0.49 -5.55 -13.31
CA TYR A 194 -0.32 -6.72 -13.65
C TYR A 194 0.31 -7.56 -14.77
N ASN A 195 0.78 -6.90 -15.82
CA ASN A 195 1.27 -7.60 -17.01
C ASN A 195 2.70 -8.16 -16.88
N SER A 196 3.47 -7.76 -15.87
CA SER A 196 4.90 -8.04 -15.85
C SER A 196 5.54 -7.98 -14.47
N LYS A 197 5.92 -9.15 -13.96
CA LYS A 197 6.79 -9.27 -12.78
C LYS A 197 8.09 -8.44 -12.90
N LYS A 198 8.65 -8.33 -14.11
CA LYS A 198 9.84 -7.48 -14.36
C LYS A 198 9.57 -5.99 -14.15
N ALA A 199 8.35 -5.53 -14.41
CA ALA A 199 7.97 -4.14 -14.15
C ALA A 199 7.92 -3.87 -12.64
N ILE A 200 7.42 -4.85 -11.87
CA ILE A 200 7.40 -4.83 -10.40
C ILE A 200 8.84 -4.82 -9.85
N GLU A 201 9.69 -5.75 -10.29
CA GLU A 201 11.11 -5.83 -9.89
C GLU A 201 11.88 -4.55 -10.22
N SER A 202 11.64 -3.98 -11.41
CA SER A 202 12.26 -2.72 -11.82
C SER A 202 11.84 -1.56 -10.92
N ALA A 203 10.56 -1.47 -10.55
CA ALA A 203 10.08 -0.42 -9.66
C ALA A 203 10.62 -0.61 -8.23
N ALA A 204 10.61 -1.85 -7.72
CA ALA A 204 11.19 -2.22 -6.42
C ALA A 204 12.70 -1.88 -6.34
N SER A 205 13.46 -2.09 -7.43
CA SER A 205 14.88 -1.70 -7.46
C SER A 205 15.13 -0.19 -7.32
N ASN A 206 14.10 0.62 -7.59
CA ASN A 206 14.14 2.08 -7.52
C ASN A 206 13.45 2.66 -6.26
N ASP A 207 12.61 1.89 -5.56
CA ASP A 207 11.90 2.29 -4.34
C ASP A 207 12.08 1.26 -3.21
N ILE A 208 12.70 1.71 -2.11
CA ILE A 208 13.06 0.84 -0.97
C ILE A 208 11.81 0.27 -0.28
N SER A 209 10.74 1.06 -0.17
CA SER A 209 9.52 0.61 0.49
C SER A 209 8.77 -0.45 -0.32
N MET A 210 8.81 -0.32 -1.65
CA MET A 210 8.31 -1.35 -2.55
C MET A 210 9.16 -2.62 -2.50
N ASP A 211 10.51 -2.52 -2.51
CA ASP A 211 11.40 -3.69 -2.35
C ASP A 211 11.12 -4.46 -1.06
N ILE A 212 10.88 -3.76 0.06
CA ILE A 212 10.51 -4.39 1.32
C ILE A 212 9.19 -5.16 1.18
N PHE A 213 8.17 -4.57 0.57
CA PHE A 213 6.89 -5.24 0.35
C PHE A 213 7.02 -6.48 -0.55
N ILE A 214 7.73 -6.38 -1.67
CA ILE A 214 7.94 -7.50 -2.59
C ILE A 214 8.68 -8.66 -1.90
N ARG A 215 9.70 -8.38 -1.08
CA ARG A 215 10.37 -9.43 -0.29
C ARG A 215 9.46 -10.11 0.72
N LYS A 216 8.45 -9.41 1.24
CA LYS A 216 7.43 -10.03 2.10
C LYS A 216 6.56 -10.99 1.29
N LEU A 217 6.18 -10.63 0.07
CA LEU A 217 5.45 -11.52 -0.84
C LEU A 217 6.29 -12.74 -1.23
N GLU A 218 7.59 -12.58 -1.51
CA GLU A 218 8.50 -13.71 -1.80
C GLU A 218 8.62 -14.70 -0.63
N ALA A 219 8.43 -14.24 0.60
CA ALA A 219 8.54 -15.06 1.80
C ALA A 219 7.27 -15.89 2.09
N ILE A 220 6.14 -15.62 1.43
CA ILE A 220 4.91 -16.37 1.68
C ILE A 220 4.84 -17.64 0.82
N THR A 221 4.07 -18.62 1.28
CA THR A 221 3.79 -19.84 0.51
C THR A 221 2.45 -19.71 -0.21
N TYR A 222 2.50 -19.26 -1.45
CA TYR A 222 1.35 -19.19 -2.36
C TYR A 222 1.58 -20.13 -3.55
N PRO A 223 0.60 -20.99 -3.92
CA PRO A 223 0.73 -21.91 -5.05
C PRO A 223 0.90 -21.20 -6.39
#